data_AF-A0A6P4FNR9-F1
#
_entry.id   AF-A0A6P4FNR9-F1
#
_cell.length_a   1.000
_cell.length_b   1.000
_cell.length_c   1.000
_cell.angle_alpha   90.00
_cell.angle_beta   90.00
_cell.angle_gamma   90.00
#
_symmetry.space_group_name_H-M   'P 1'
#
loop_
_entity.id
_entity.type
_entity.pdbx_description
1 polymer ?
#
loop_
_entity_poly.entity_id
_entity_poly.type
_entity_poly.pdbx_seq_one_letter_code
_entity_poly.pdbx_strand_id
1 'polypeptide(L)'
;TLAKKMEKLKQWKADLHAKVAKREADAAAAIQRKERLVEEVRRHFGFKVDTRDERFKEMLEQKEKEDKKKQKEAKRKAKEEKMMAKLVEKTSA
;
A
#
# COMPACT_ATOMS: atom_id res chain seq x y z
N THR A 1 -7.94 -21.87 -34.74
CA THR A 1 -9.42 -21.88 -34.74
C THR A 1 -9.94 -20.64 -34.04
N LEU A 2 -11.11 -20.15 -34.45
CA LEU A 2 -11.76 -18.96 -33.89
C LEU A 2 -11.96 -19.07 -32.36
N ALA A 3 -12.26 -20.28 -31.87
CA ALA A 3 -12.41 -20.59 -30.45
C ALA A 3 -11.20 -20.22 -29.58
N LYS A 4 -9.96 -20.51 -30.04
CA LYS A 4 -8.73 -20.16 -29.31
C LYS A 4 -8.53 -18.64 -29.20
N LYS A 5 -8.95 -17.88 -30.22
CA LYS A 5 -8.89 -16.41 -30.20
C LYS A 5 -9.91 -15.83 -29.23
N MET A 6 -11.12 -16.38 -29.17
CA MET A 6 -12.15 -15.97 -28.21
C MET A 6 -11.75 -16.25 -26.77
N GLU A 7 -11.11 -17.39 -26.49
CA GLU A 7 -10.65 -17.71 -25.14
C GLU A 7 -9.56 -16.75 -24.65
N LYS A 8 -8.58 -16.46 -25.52
CA LYS A 8 -7.53 -15.48 -25.22
C LYS A 8 -8.09 -14.07 -24.99
N LEU A 9 -9.17 -13.71 -25.69
CA LEU A 9 -9.86 -12.44 -25.51
C LEU A 9 -10.57 -12.37 -24.15
N LYS A 10 -11.24 -13.45 -23.73
CA LYS A 10 -11.84 -13.55 -22.39
C LYS A 10 -10.80 -13.41 -21.29
N GLN A 11 -9.67 -14.11 -21.42
CA GLN A 11 -8.57 -14.01 -20.47
C GLN A 11 -8.02 -12.58 -20.40
N TRP A 12 -7.78 -11.95 -21.55
CA TRP A 12 -7.28 -10.58 -21.60
C TRP A 12 -8.24 -9.57 -20.96
N LYS A 13 -9.55 -9.75 -21.17
CA LYS A 13 -10.58 -8.93 -20.53
C LYS A 13 -10.58 -9.11 -19.00
N ALA A 14 -10.47 -10.36 -18.53
CA ALA A 14 -10.38 -10.65 -17.10
C ALA A 14 -9.13 -10.03 -16.47
N ASP A 15 -7.97 -10.16 -17.12
CA ASP A 15 -6.71 -9.57 -16.66
C ASP A 15 -6.78 -8.03 -16.61
N LEU A 16 -7.47 -7.42 -17.57
CA LEU A 16 -7.65 -5.97 -17.63
C LEU A 16 -8.55 -5.48 -16.48
N HIS A 17 -9.68 -6.14 -16.24
CA HIS A 17 -10.54 -5.82 -15.10
C HIS A 17 -9.82 -6.03 -13.77
N ALA A 18 -9.05 -7.11 -13.62
CA ALA A 18 -8.25 -7.35 -12.42
C ALA A 18 -7.22 -6.24 -12.19
N LYS A 19 -6.56 -5.75 -13.25
CA LYS A 19 -5.61 -4.63 -13.15
C LYS A 19 -6.30 -3.32 -12.78
N VAL A 20 -7.47 -3.03 -13.35
CA VAL A 20 -8.26 -1.84 -13.03
C VAL A 20 -8.70 -1.87 -11.58
N ALA A 21 -9.32 -2.97 -11.13
CA ALA A 21 -9.77 -3.14 -9.75
C ALA A 21 -8.61 -2.99 -8.75
N LYS A 22 -7.43 -3.54 -9.08
CA LYS A 22 -6.23 -3.37 -8.25
C LYS A 22 -5.79 -1.90 -8.17
N ARG A 23 -5.77 -1.19 -9.30
CA ARG A 23 -5.38 0.23 -9.35
C ARG A 23 -6.36 1.11 -8.57
N GLU A 24 -7.65 0.84 -8.69
CA GLU A 24 -8.70 1.54 -7.93
C GLU A 24 -8.57 1.28 -6.43
N ALA A 25 -8.33 0.03 -6.03
CA ALA A 25 -8.09 -0.32 -4.63
C ALA A 25 -6.82 0.36 -4.07
N ASP A 26 -5.72 0.38 -4.82
CA ASP A 26 -4.48 1.05 -4.44
C ASP A 26 -4.69 2.57 -4.31
N ALA A 27 -5.44 3.18 -5.24
CA ALA A 27 -5.78 4.61 -5.19
C ALA A 27 -6.68 4.96 -3.99
N ALA A 28 -7.71 4.16 -3.74
CA ALA A 28 -8.60 4.34 -2.59
C ALA A 28 -7.83 4.20 -1.26
N ALA A 29 -6.93 3.21 -1.17
CA ALA A 29 -6.08 3.03 0.00
C ALA A 29 -5.10 4.20 0.19
N ALA A 30 -4.56 4.77 -0.89
CA ALA A 30 -3.71 5.96 -0.82
C ALA A 30 -4.46 7.20 -0.35
N ILE A 31 -5.69 7.41 -0.83
CA ILE A 31 -6.57 8.50 -0.38
C ILE A 31 -6.87 8.37 1.12
N GLN A 32 -7.30 7.19 1.56
CA GLN A 32 -7.58 6.94 2.99
C GLN A 32 -6.36 7.15 3.88
N ARG A 33 -5.16 6.74 3.44
CA ARG A 33 -3.92 7.02 4.19
C ARG A 33 -3.67 8.52 4.31
N LYS A 34 -3.83 9.25 3.21
CA LYS A 34 -3.64 10.71 3.20
C LYS A 34 -4.66 11.41 4.12
N GLU A 35 -5.93 11.03 4.04
CA GLU A 35 -6.99 11.59 4.90
C GLU A 35 -6.72 11.33 6.38
N ARG A 36 -6.31 10.10 6.74
CA ARG A 36 -5.94 9.79 8.13
C ARG A 36 -4.77 10.62 8.63
N LEU A 37 -3.73 10.78 7.81
CA LEU A 37 -2.57 11.62 8.16
C LEU A 37 -2.99 13.08 8.36
N VAL A 38 -3.82 13.61 7.45
CA VAL A 38 -4.36 14.97 7.55
C VAL A 38 -5.20 15.13 8.82
N GLU A 39 -6.05 14.17 9.15
CA GLU A 39 -6.93 14.23 10.32
C GLU A 39 -6.16 14.10 11.64
N GLU A 40 -5.15 13.22 11.71
CA GLU A 40 -4.26 13.12 12.86
C GLU A 40 -3.47 14.41 13.09
N VAL A 41 -2.97 15.04 12.01
CA VAL A 41 -2.32 16.35 12.10
C VAL A 41 -3.31 17.43 12.57
N ARG A 42 -4.54 17.42 12.04
CA ARG A 42 -5.60 18.36 12.45
C ARG A 42 -6.00 18.18 13.92
N ARG A 43 -6.08 16.95 14.41
CA ARG A 43 -6.39 16.63 15.83
C ARG A 43 -5.26 17.03 16.77
N HIS A 44 -4.00 16.86 16.38
CA HIS A 44 -2.87 17.20 17.25
C HIS A 44 -2.63 18.70 17.41
N PHE A 45 -2.86 19.49 16.35
CA PHE A 45 -2.52 20.91 16.38
C PHE A 45 -3.69 21.83 16.77
N GLY A 46 -4.93 21.33 16.82
CA GLY A 46 -6.07 22.06 17.38
C GLY A 46 -6.45 23.37 16.67
N PHE A 47 -5.76 23.73 15.59
CA PHE A 47 -6.00 24.94 14.82
C PHE A 47 -6.05 24.63 13.32
N LYS A 48 -6.61 25.59 12.58
CA LYS A 48 -6.87 25.58 11.13
C LYS A 48 -5.56 25.55 10.33
N VAL A 49 -4.79 24.48 10.43
CA VAL A 49 -3.58 24.26 9.64
C VAL A 49 -4.02 23.92 8.22
N ASP A 50 -3.82 24.86 7.31
CA ASP A 50 -4.09 24.68 5.90
C ASP A 50 -3.07 23.70 5.30
N THR A 51 -3.53 22.79 4.44
CA THR A 51 -2.69 21.87 3.66
C THR A 51 -1.59 22.55 2.83
N ARG A 52 -1.70 23.87 2.62
CA ARG A 52 -0.74 24.70 1.90
C ARG A 52 0.38 25.28 2.76
N ASP A 53 0.26 25.22 4.08
CA ASP A 53 1.26 25.73 5.03
C ASP A 53 2.56 24.90 4.95
N GLU A 54 3.72 25.56 5.03
CA GLU A 54 5.02 24.89 5.00
C GLU A 54 5.23 23.97 6.21
N ARG A 55 4.73 24.36 7.39
CA ARG A 55 4.82 23.54 8.61
C ARG A 55 4.03 22.24 8.48
N PHE A 56 2.91 22.30 7.75
CA PHE A 56 2.10 21.11 7.43
C PHE A 56 2.86 20.16 6.51
N LYS A 57 3.51 20.68 5.47
CA LYS A 57 4.31 19.86 4.54
C LYS A 57 5.47 19.18 5.25
N GLU A 58 6.19 19.92 6.10
CA GLU A 58 7.36 19.39 6.82
C GLU A 58 6.95 18.28 7.82
N MET A 59 5.85 18.49 8.56
CA MET A 59 5.32 17.48 9.48
C MET A 59 4.72 16.27 8.77
N LEU A 60 4.01 16.48 7.66
CA LEU A 60 3.48 15.38 6.85
C LEU A 60 4.63 14.55 6.27
N GLU A 61 5.72 15.19 5.83
CA GLU A 61 6.91 14.49 5.36
C GLU A 61 7.64 13.74 6.47
N GLN A 62 7.73 14.30 7.69
CA GLN A 62 8.26 13.58 8.85
C GLN A 62 7.42 12.33 9.17
N LYS A 63 6.10 12.47 9.20
CA LYS A 63 5.20 11.36 9.52
C LYS A 63 5.18 10.30 8.42
N GLU A 64 5.22 10.69 7.15
CA GLU A 64 5.41 9.77 6.03
C GLU A 64 6.76 9.02 6.11
N LYS A 65 7.84 9.70 6.51
CA LYS A 65 9.15 9.06 6.73
C LYS A 65 9.09 8.03 7.85
N GLU A 66 8.41 8.34 8.96
CA GLU A 66 8.21 7.40 10.07
C GLU A 66 7.37 6.20 9.67
N ASP A 67 6.22 6.41 9.02
CA ASP A 67 5.35 5.33 8.57
C ASP A 67 6.02 4.46 7.52
N LYS A 68 6.82 5.05 6.63
CA LYS A 68 7.63 4.31 5.66
C LYS A 68 8.71 3.47 6.33
N LYS A 69 9.33 3.97 7.40
CA LYS A 69 10.29 3.18 8.22
C LYS A 69 9.58 2.00 8.88
N LYS A 70 8.44 2.24 9.55
CA LYS A 70 7.61 1.19 10.18
C LYS A 70 7.17 0.12 9.17
N GLN A 71 6.70 0.53 7.99
CA GLN A 71 6.31 -0.42 6.93
C GLN A 71 7.50 -1.23 6.39
N LYS A 72 8.69 -0.62 6.27
CA LYS A 72 9.91 -1.35 5.87
C LYS A 72 10.34 -2.36 6.93
N GLU A 73 10.29 -2.00 8.21
CA GLU A 73 10.61 -2.90 9.31
C GLU A 73 9.60 -4.05 9.42
N ALA A 74 8.31 -3.77 9.31
CA ALA A 74 7.27 -4.79 9.26
C ALA A 74 7.46 -5.75 8.07
N LYS A 75 7.80 -5.23 6.88
CA LYS A 75 8.13 -6.06 5.72
C LYS A 75 9.40 -6.89 5.90
N ARG A 76 10.42 -6.37 6.60
CA ARG A 76 11.65 -7.11 6.92
C ARG A 76 11.33 -8.26 7.88
N LYS A 77 10.62 -7.99 8.98
CA LYS A 77 10.19 -9.02 9.94
C LYS A 77 9.35 -10.11 9.28
N ALA A 78 8.34 -9.74 8.48
CA ALA A 78 7.53 -10.73 7.76
C ALA A 78 8.35 -11.56 6.75
N LYS A 79 9.39 -10.98 6.13
CA LYS A 79 10.31 -11.71 5.25
C LYS A 79 11.23 -12.63 6.03
N GLU A 80 11.72 -12.20 7.19
CA GLU A 80 12.54 -12.99 8.11
C GLU A 80 11.75 -14.18 8.66
N GLU A 81 10.53 -13.97 9.17
CA GLU A 81 9.63 -15.02 9.63
C GLU A 81 9.33 -16.04 8.52
N LYS A 82 9.06 -15.56 7.30
CA LYS A 82 8.84 -16.44 6.15
C LYS A 82 10.09 -17.24 5.74
N MET A 83 11.28 -16.67 5.90
CA MET A 83 12.53 -17.41 5.65
C MET A 83 12.83 -18.41 6.76
N MET A 84 12.57 -18.06 8.02
CA MET A 84 12.70 -18.98 9.16
C MET A 84 11.73 -20.15 9.04
N ALA A 85 10.46 -19.90 8.70
CA ALA A 85 9.47 -20.96 8.45
C ALA A 85 9.93 -21.93 7.34
N LYS A 86 10.46 -21.41 6.23
CA LYS A 86 11.00 -22.24 5.14
C LYS A 86 12.24 -23.04 5.53
N LEU A 87 13.08 -22.51 6.43
CA LEU A 87 14.25 -23.22 6.94
C LEU A 87 13.84 -24.33 7.91
N VAL A 88 12.88 -24.08 8.79
CA VAL A 88 12.34 -25.09 9.72
C VAL A 88 11.66 -26.22 8.93
N GLU A 89 10.87 -25.91 7.91
CA GLU A 89 10.24 -26.88 7.02
C GLU A 89 11.27 -27.73 6.25
N LYS A 90 12.39 -27.14 5.84
CA LYS A 90 13.51 -27.85 5.18
C LYS A 90 14.42 -28.65 6.11
N THR A 91 14.43 -28.35 7.41
CA THR A 91 15.28 -29.04 8.40
C THR A 91 14.51 -30.16 9.11
N SER A 92 13.18 -30.15 9.01
CA SER A 92 12.27 -31.14 9.59
C SER A 92 11.80 -32.19 8.58
N ALA A 93 12.37 -32.20 7.37
CA ALA A 93 12.19 -33.18 6.30
C ALA A 93 13.55 -33.83 5.98
#